data_AF-A0A8H4WNW2-F1
#
_entry.id   AF-A0A8H4WNW2-F1
#
_cell.length_a   1.000
_cell.length_b   1.000
_cell.length_c   1.000
_cell.angle_alpha   90.00
_cell.angle_beta   90.00
_cell.angle_gamma   90.00
#
_symmetry.space_group_name_H-M   'P 1'
#
loop_
_entity.id
_entity.type
_entity.pdbx_description
1 polymer ?
#
loop_
_entity_poly.entity_id
_entity_poly.type
_entity_poly.pdbx_seq_one_letter_code
_entity_poly.pdbx_strand_id
1 'polypeptide(L)'
;MASLNSTLFYGAAAINLLIIPKHLYVGATNVSSAIKTIPEDNLNIKRGKEVVGTAWDLTNGSLVILALLNYRWAKTSGPSSWEEKMAIVASVMSGFYAGAQYYKIGMYIPLSVCWLAPTASLLAWLW
;
A
#
# COMPACT_ATOMS: atom_id res chain seq x y z
N MET A 1 -20.74 -20.47 -0.66
CA MET A 1 -20.53 -19.03 -0.36
C MET A 1 -19.16 -18.89 0.28
N ALA A 2 -18.38 -17.88 -0.08
CA ALA A 2 -17.13 -17.57 0.62
C ALA A 2 -17.45 -17.12 2.06
N SER A 3 -16.58 -17.46 3.02
CA SER A 3 -16.70 -16.94 4.38
C SER A 3 -16.44 -15.42 4.38
N LEU A 4 -16.89 -14.73 5.43
CA LEU A 4 -16.61 -13.29 5.60
C LEU A 4 -15.11 -13.02 5.57
N ASN A 5 -14.31 -13.83 6.28
CA ASN A 5 -12.85 -13.71 6.30
C ASN A 5 -12.24 -13.84 4.91
N SER A 6 -12.63 -14.89 4.16
CA SER A 6 -12.14 -15.10 2.80
C SER A 6 -12.52 -13.93 1.89
N THR A 7 -13.74 -13.41 2.02
CA THR A 7 -14.24 -12.25 1.26
C THR A 7 -13.43 -10.98 1.54
N LEU A 8 -13.14 -10.70 2.81
CA LEU A 8 -12.34 -9.54 3.21
C LEU A 8 -10.89 -9.63 2.70
N PHE A 9 -10.28 -10.82 2.77
CA PHE A 9 -8.95 -11.05 2.19
C PHE A 9 -8.96 -10.90 0.66
N TYR A 10 -9.94 -11.45 -0.05
CA TYR A 10 -10.08 -11.22 -1.50
C TYR A 10 -10.27 -9.75 -1.85
N GLY A 11 -11.09 -9.02 -1.07
CA GLY A 11 -11.29 -7.60 -1.23
C GLY A 11 -9.98 -6.81 -1.06
N ALA A 12 -9.23 -7.09 0.01
CA ALA A 12 -7.93 -6.48 0.25
C ALA A 12 -6.93 -6.80 -0.87
N ALA A 13 -6.93 -8.03 -1.39
CA ALA A 13 -6.10 -8.41 -2.53
C ALA A 13 -6.45 -7.60 -3.79
N ALA A 14 -7.74 -7.48 -4.10
CA ALA A 14 -8.22 -6.73 -5.26
C ALA A 14 -7.88 -5.24 -5.16
N ILE A 15 -8.09 -4.61 -3.99
CA ILE A 15 -7.77 -3.20 -3.77
C ILE A 15 -6.28 -2.93 -4.00
N ASN A 16 -5.40 -3.76 -3.45
CA ASN A 16 -3.95 -3.64 -3.64
C ASN A 16 -3.53 -3.79 -5.10
N LEU A 17 -4.16 -4.71 -5.85
CA LEU A 17 -3.81 -4.93 -7.25
C LEU A 17 -4.35 -3.83 -8.18
N LEU A 18 -5.60 -3.43 -7.99
CA LEU A 18 -6.31 -2.53 -8.89
C LEU A 18 -5.80 -1.09 -8.83
N ILE A 19 -5.15 -0.67 -7.74
CA ILE A 19 -4.57 0.67 -7.65
C ILE A 19 -3.31 0.82 -8.52
N ILE A 20 -2.59 -0.26 -8.80
CA ILE A 20 -1.24 -0.23 -9.37
C ILE A 20 -1.19 0.55 -10.70
N PRO A 21 -2.08 0.32 -11.69
CA PRO A 21 -2.04 1.08 -12.95
C PRO A 21 -2.14 2.60 -12.72
N LYS A 22 -3.02 3.02 -11.80
CA LYS A 22 -3.17 4.43 -11.46
C LYS A 22 -1.94 4.96 -10.72
N HIS A 23 -1.38 4.18 -9.79
CA HIS A 23 -0.19 4.55 -9.03
C HIS A 23 1.04 4.74 -9.92
N LEU A 24 1.25 3.85 -10.89
CA LEU A 24 2.28 3.97 -11.92
C LEU A 24 2.09 5.22 -12.78
N TYR A 25 0.87 5.45 -13.27
CA TYR A 25 0.56 6.63 -14.08
C TYR A 25 0.84 7.93 -13.31
N VAL A 26 0.35 8.04 -12.07
CA VAL A 26 0.57 9.22 -11.21
C VAL A 26 2.06 9.42 -10.89
N GLY A 27 2.81 8.33 -10.71
CA GLY A 27 4.27 8.36 -10.56
C GLY A 27 4.99 8.98 -11.75
N ALA A 28 4.67 8.48 -12.95
CA ALA A 28 5.26 8.93 -14.21
C ALA A 28 4.87 10.36 -14.61
N THR A 29 3.75 10.86 -14.09
CA THR A 29 3.18 12.17 -14.45
C THR A 29 3.33 13.19 -13.33
N ASN A 30 2.38 13.20 -12.38
CA ASN A 30 2.26 14.23 -11.35
C ASN A 30 3.47 14.25 -10.41
N VAL A 31 3.91 13.07 -9.93
CA VAL A 31 5.03 12.97 -8.97
C VAL A 31 6.33 13.36 -9.64
N SER A 32 6.64 12.78 -10.79
CA SER A 32 7.84 13.10 -11.57
C SER A 32 7.91 14.59 -11.92
N SER A 33 6.79 15.19 -12.32
CA SER A 33 6.73 16.63 -12.64
C SER A 33 6.94 17.50 -11.41
N ALA A 34 6.30 17.17 -10.28
CA ALA A 34 6.45 17.93 -9.03
C ALA A 34 7.87 17.85 -8.46
N ILE A 35 8.54 16.70 -8.55
CA ILE A 35 9.94 16.55 -8.11
C ILE A 35 10.86 17.44 -8.95
N LYS A 36 10.64 17.51 -10.27
CA LYS A 36 11.46 18.33 -11.17
C LYS A 36 11.43 19.82 -10.83
N THR A 37 10.36 20.34 -10.22
CA THR A 37 10.27 21.76 -9.85
C THR A 37 11.06 22.11 -8.59
N ILE A 38 11.53 21.12 -7.83
CA ILE A 38 12.29 21.36 -6.59
C ILE A 38 13.75 21.74 -6.95
N PRO A 39 14.24 22.93 -6.56
CA PRO A 39 15.63 23.34 -6.81
C PRO A 39 16.63 22.45 -6.08
N GLU A 40 17.70 22.04 -6.76
CA GLU A 40 18.79 21.20 -6.20
C GLU A 40 19.93 22.06 -5.64
N ASP A 41 19.58 23.02 -4.78
CA ASP A 41 20.54 23.97 -4.21
C ASP A 41 21.50 23.36 -3.17
N ASN A 42 21.16 22.18 -2.64
CA ASN A 42 22.01 21.44 -1.71
C ASN A 42 21.95 19.91 -1.92
N LEU A 43 22.98 19.23 -1.41
CA LEU A 43 23.17 17.79 -1.57
C LEU A 43 22.04 16.96 -0.93
N ASN A 44 21.42 17.44 0.15
CA ASN A 44 20.33 16.72 0.81
C ASN A 44 19.06 16.72 -0.05
N ILE A 45 18.76 17.84 -0.71
CA ILE A 45 17.63 17.92 -1.65
C ILE A 45 17.89 17.03 -2.85
N LYS A 46 19.09 17.10 -3.43
CA LYS A 46 19.46 16.22 -4.55
C LYS A 46 19.26 14.75 -4.20
N ARG A 47 19.77 14.30 -3.05
CA ARG A 47 19.58 12.91 -2.57
C ARG A 47 18.10 12.59 -2.33
N GLY A 48 17.34 13.49 -1.73
CA GLY A 48 15.92 13.31 -1.49
C GLY A 48 15.11 13.10 -2.78
N LYS A 49 15.40 13.86 -3.84
CA LYS A 49 14.76 13.72 -5.15
C LYS A 49 14.99 12.35 -5.77
N GLU A 50 16.22 11.84 -5.72
CA GLU A 50 16.56 10.51 -6.25
C GLU A 50 15.89 9.37 -5.46
N VAL A 51 15.83 9.50 -4.14
CA VAL A 51 15.24 8.47 -3.27
C VAL A 51 13.72 8.41 -3.40
N VAL A 52 13.03 9.55 -3.51
CA VAL A 52 11.56 9.55 -3.47
C VAL A 52 10.95 8.84 -4.69
N GLY A 53 11.56 8.99 -5.88
CA GLY A 53 11.13 8.25 -7.08
C GLY A 53 11.33 6.74 -6.93
N THR A 54 12.51 6.34 -6.44
CA THR A 54 12.83 4.93 -6.18
C THR A 54 11.86 4.30 -5.16
N ALA A 55 11.55 5.02 -4.08
CA ALA A 55 10.62 4.57 -3.05
C ALA A 55 9.17 4.48 -3.57
N TRP A 56 8.77 5.41 -4.43
CA TRP A 56 7.47 5.36 -5.12
C TRP A 56 7.37 4.09 -5.97
N ASP A 57 8.39 3.77 -6.75
CA ASP A 57 8.37 2.61 -7.64
C ASP A 57 8.37 1.28 -6.86
N LEU A 58 9.18 1.20 -5.79
CA LEU A 58 9.20 0.05 -4.88
C LEU A 58 7.81 -0.24 -4.28
N THR A 59 7.01 0.80 -4.02
CA THR A 59 5.66 0.66 -3.48
C THR A 59 4.76 -0.21 -4.38
N ASN A 60 4.92 -0.14 -5.69
CA ASN A 60 4.16 -1.01 -6.61
C ASN A 60 4.48 -2.49 -6.39
N GLY A 61 5.76 -2.82 -6.17
CA GLY A 61 6.18 -4.17 -5.81
C GLY A 61 5.59 -4.61 -4.47
N SER A 62 5.60 -3.72 -3.47
CA SER A 62 4.96 -3.99 -2.16
C SER A 62 3.46 -4.23 -2.28
N LEU A 63 2.75 -3.49 -3.14
CA LEU A 63 1.32 -3.70 -3.40
C LEU A 63 1.04 -5.08 -4.02
N VAL A 64 1.88 -5.53 -4.96
CA VAL A 64 1.78 -6.90 -5.52
C VAL A 64 2.00 -7.95 -4.43
N ILE A 65 3.02 -7.80 -3.60
CA ILE A 65 3.30 -8.73 -2.49
C ILE A 65 2.11 -8.79 -1.53
N LEU A 66 1.57 -7.64 -1.13
CA LEU A 66 0.38 -7.57 -0.27
C LEU A 66 -0.84 -8.20 -0.92
N ALA A 67 -1.04 -8.02 -2.23
CA ALA A 67 -2.13 -8.66 -2.95
C ALA A 67 -1.99 -10.19 -2.95
N LEU A 68 -0.79 -10.71 -3.19
CA LEU A 68 -0.52 -12.15 -3.19
C LEU A 68 -0.67 -12.78 -1.79
N LEU A 69 -0.21 -12.09 -0.74
CA LEU A 69 -0.39 -12.54 0.64
C LEU A 69 -1.87 -12.61 1.02
N ASN A 70 -2.62 -11.55 0.73
CA ASN A 70 -4.07 -11.53 0.96
C ASN A 70 -4.79 -12.63 0.16
N TYR A 71 -4.43 -12.82 -1.11
CA TYR A 71 -4.99 -13.90 -1.93
C TYR A 71 -4.68 -15.29 -1.35
N ARG A 72 -3.47 -15.50 -0.81
CA ARG A 72 -3.10 -16.75 -0.13
C ARG A 72 -3.97 -16.95 1.12
N TRP A 73 -4.05 -15.95 2.00
CA TRP A 73 -4.83 -16.02 3.23
C TRP A 73 -6.33 -16.21 2.99
N ALA A 74 -6.87 -15.66 1.89
CA ALA A 74 -8.24 -15.92 1.47
C ALA A 74 -8.52 -17.41 1.20
N LYS A 75 -7.52 -18.15 0.72
CA LYS A 75 -7.60 -19.59 0.41
C LYS A 75 -7.24 -20.50 1.58
N THR A 76 -6.43 -20.02 2.52
CA THR A 76 -5.88 -20.83 3.62
C THR A 76 -6.49 -20.51 4.99
N SER A 77 -7.62 -19.79 5.01
CA SER A 77 -8.29 -19.36 6.25
C SER A 77 -7.42 -18.46 7.15
N GLY A 78 -6.65 -17.55 6.55
CA GLY A 78 -5.84 -16.56 7.27
C GLY A 78 -4.35 -16.88 7.39
N PRO A 79 -3.59 -16.03 8.11
CA PRO A 79 -2.17 -16.22 8.40
C PRO A 79 -1.97 -17.31 9.47
N SER A 80 -1.06 -18.25 9.23
CA SER A 80 -0.77 -19.34 10.17
C SER A 80 0.48 -19.09 11.00
N SER A 81 1.53 -18.52 10.41
CA SER A 81 2.80 -18.29 11.08
C SER A 81 2.85 -16.94 11.82
N TRP A 82 3.81 -16.80 12.72
CA TRP A 82 4.06 -15.53 13.40
C TRP A 82 4.43 -14.41 12.42
N GLU A 83 5.28 -14.73 11.44
CA GLU A 83 5.74 -13.80 10.40
C GLU A 83 4.58 -13.29 9.55
N GLU A 84 3.63 -14.16 9.18
CA GLU A 84 2.44 -13.76 8.42
C GLU A 84 1.52 -12.83 9.22
N LYS A 85 1.32 -13.14 10.51
CA LYS A 85 0.56 -12.26 11.43
C LYS A 85 1.23 -10.91 11.57
N MET A 86 2.56 -10.91 11.69
CA MET A 86 3.32 -9.67 11.74
C MET A 86 3.30 -8.88 10.43
N ALA A 87 3.21 -9.55 9.28
CA ALA A 87 3.02 -8.87 8.00
C ALA A 87 1.71 -8.08 7.97
N ILE A 88 0.61 -8.62 8.52
CA ILE A 88 -0.66 -7.88 8.66
C ILE A 88 -0.47 -6.67 9.56
N VAL A 89 0.07 -6.85 10.77
CA VAL A 89 0.29 -5.74 11.72
C VAL A 89 1.18 -4.65 11.12
N ALA A 90 2.28 -5.03 10.47
CA ALA A 90 3.19 -4.11 9.80
C ALA A 90 2.48 -3.36 8.65
N SER A 91 1.63 -4.03 7.88
CA SER A 91 0.85 -3.39 6.80
C SER A 91 -0.13 -2.35 7.35
N VAL A 92 -0.77 -2.62 8.50
CA VAL A 92 -1.67 -1.67 9.16
C VAL A 92 -0.88 -0.47 9.68
N MET A 93 0.19 -0.69 10.44
CA MET A 93 0.96 0.43 11.02
C MET A 93 1.58 1.32 9.94
N SER A 94 2.23 0.72 8.94
CA SER A 94 2.83 1.47 7.83
C SER A 94 1.78 2.18 6.98
N GLY A 95 0.66 1.51 6.71
CA GLY A 95 -0.46 2.07 5.97
C GLY A 95 -1.11 3.26 6.69
N PHE A 96 -1.36 3.17 7.99
CA PHE A 96 -1.87 4.29 8.78
C PHE A 96 -0.91 5.48 8.81
N TYR A 97 0.37 5.22 9.04
CA TYR A 97 1.41 6.24 9.04
C TYR A 97 1.51 6.97 7.68
N ALA A 98 1.61 6.23 6.58
CA ALA A 98 1.70 6.80 5.23
C ALA A 98 0.39 7.50 4.82
N GLY A 99 -0.75 6.88 5.07
CA GLY A 99 -2.07 7.40 4.70
C GLY A 99 -2.44 8.70 5.42
N ALA A 100 -1.87 8.97 6.60
CA ALA A 100 -2.07 10.24 7.30
C ALA A 100 -1.68 11.46 6.45
N GLN A 101 -0.65 11.34 5.60
CA GLN A 101 -0.24 12.43 4.71
C GLN A 101 -1.26 12.66 3.59
N TYR A 102 -1.80 11.59 2.99
CA TYR A 102 -2.84 11.68 1.98
C TYR A 102 -4.14 12.27 2.54
N TYR A 103 -4.52 11.88 3.76
CA TYR A 103 -5.70 12.41 4.42
C TYR A 103 -5.61 13.92 4.65
N LYS A 104 -4.45 14.43 5.10
CA LYS A 104 -4.23 15.87 5.33
C LYS A 104 -4.45 16.73 4.09
N ILE A 105 -4.17 16.20 2.90
CA ILE A 105 -4.32 16.91 1.63
C ILE A 105 -5.61 16.51 0.87
N GLY A 106 -6.54 15.81 1.52
CA GLY A 106 -7.83 15.44 0.93
C GLY A 106 -7.75 14.37 -0.18
N MET A 107 -6.65 13.63 -0.28
CA MET A 107 -6.48 12.56 -1.27
C MET A 107 -6.99 11.23 -0.70
N TYR A 108 -8.27 10.93 -0.94
CA TYR A 108 -8.89 9.73 -0.33
C TYR A 108 -8.64 8.43 -1.10
N ILE A 109 -8.36 8.49 -2.39
CA ILE A 109 -8.15 7.28 -3.21
C ILE A 109 -6.96 6.44 -2.71
N PRO A 110 -5.78 7.01 -2.41
CA PRO A 110 -4.67 6.25 -1.82
C PRO A 110 -4.99 5.60 -0.47
N LEU A 111 -5.95 6.15 0.29
CA LEU A 111 -6.38 5.57 1.58
C LEU A 111 -7.02 4.19 1.41
N SER A 112 -7.46 3.83 0.20
CA SER A 112 -7.93 2.48 -0.08
C SER A 112 -6.85 1.42 0.17
N VAL A 113 -5.62 1.64 -0.28
CA VAL A 113 -4.50 0.71 -0.02
C VAL A 113 -3.76 1.00 1.27
N CYS A 114 -3.76 2.24 1.75
CA CYS A 114 -3.11 2.59 3.00
C CYS A 114 -3.93 2.17 4.22
N TRP A 115 -5.26 2.31 4.21
CA TRP A 115 -6.12 2.08 5.39
C TRP A 115 -7.11 0.95 5.16
N LEU A 116 -7.90 1.02 4.08
CA LEU A 116 -9.02 0.09 3.88
C LEU A 116 -8.54 -1.35 3.69
N ALA A 117 -7.62 -1.61 2.76
CA ALA A 117 -7.09 -2.95 2.50
C ALA A 117 -6.41 -3.58 3.73
N PRO A 118 -5.44 -2.95 4.41
CA PRO A 118 -4.82 -3.56 5.59
C PRO A 118 -5.79 -3.69 6.78
N THR A 119 -6.75 -2.78 6.94
CA THR A 119 -7.81 -2.94 7.96
C THR A 119 -8.71 -4.13 7.63
N ALA A 120 -9.08 -4.32 6.37
CA ALA A 120 -9.84 -5.49 5.94
C ALA A 120 -9.05 -6.79 6.21
N SER A 121 -7.75 -6.82 5.92
CA SER A 121 -6.88 -7.96 6.26
C SER A 121 -6.83 -8.23 7.77
N LEU A 122 -6.73 -7.18 8.60
CA LEU A 122 -6.72 -7.31 10.05
C LEU A 122 -8.05 -7.84 10.58
N LEU A 123 -9.16 -7.28 10.14
CA LEU A 123 -10.50 -7.74 10.54
C LEU A 123 -10.76 -9.18 10.10
N ALA A 124 -10.32 -9.55 8.89
CA ALA A 124 -10.42 -10.93 8.38
C ALA A 124 -9.61 -11.94 9.18
N TRP A 125 -8.52 -11.49 9.82
CA TRP A 125 -7.69 -12.32 10.68
C TRP A 125 -8.26 -12.45 12.10
N LEU A 126 -8.86 -11.38 12.63
CA LEU A 126 -9.38 -11.36 14.01
C LEU A 126 -10.75 -12.03 14.18
N TRP A 127 -11.45 -12.31 13.10
CA TRP A 127 -12.76 -12.95 13.07
C TRP A 127 -12.62 -14.47 12.89
#